data_AF-A0A4Y8JPC3-F1
#
_entry.id   AF-A0A4Y8JPC3-F1
#
_cell.length_a   1.000
_cell.length_b   1.000
_cell.length_c   1.000
_cell.angle_alpha   90.00
_cell.angle_beta   90.00
_cell.angle_gamma   90.00
#
_symmetry.space_group_name_H-M   'P 1'
#
loop_
_entity.id
_entity.type
_entity.pdbx_description
1 polymer ?
#
loop_
_entity_poly.entity_id
_entity_poly.type
_entity_poly.pdbx_seq_one_letter_code
_entity_poly.pdbx_strand_id
1 'polypeptide(L)'
;MELHGRAHGRLDNAGGPVEISPRHAEILTLLAWNRDGLSADRLSLLLTDQTNAVDNLRAEMVRLRRVLEQTSPRIGIASRPYRLETSVELDAQRVLASLERGAHRVALGAYRGPVLPSSTAPGIVQIRAEISARLRQAMLSDASAELLLEYARTDEATYDAEVWRACLELLPARSPKRASVVARLNRIEDELRPDGSAAPARNIPQR
;
A
#
# COMPACT_ATOMS: atom_id res chain seq x y z
N MET A 1 -5.15 12.56 5.85
CA MET A 1 -3.76 12.15 6.14
C MET A 1 -3.22 11.48 4.90
N GLU A 2 -2.08 11.97 4.40
CA GLU A 2 -1.38 11.35 3.28
C GLU A 2 -0.35 10.36 3.81
N LEU A 3 -0.36 9.14 3.27
CA LEU A 3 0.47 8.01 3.68
C LEU A 3 1.16 7.30 2.51
N HIS A 4 0.59 7.35 1.31
CA HIS A 4 1.13 6.62 0.16
C HIS A 4 2.49 7.19 -0.31
N GLY A 5 3.45 6.29 -0.52
CA GLY A 5 4.75 6.62 -1.10
C GLY A 5 5.67 7.44 -0.18
N ARG A 6 5.39 7.50 1.13
CA ARG A 6 6.16 8.31 2.09
C ARG A 6 6.60 7.52 3.32
N ALA A 7 7.80 7.79 3.81
CA ALA A 7 8.31 7.23 5.07
C ALA A 7 7.61 7.81 6.33
N HIS A 8 6.93 8.95 6.17
CA HIS A 8 6.27 9.70 7.25
C HIS A 8 4.82 10.03 6.87
N GLY A 9 3.94 10.16 7.86
CA GLY A 9 2.57 10.61 7.64
C GLY A 9 2.50 12.13 7.56
N ARG A 10 1.66 12.66 6.65
CA ARG A 10 1.38 14.09 6.55
C ARG A 10 -0.08 14.35 6.91
N LEU A 11 -0.33 15.14 7.95
CA LEU A 11 -1.67 15.61 8.31
C LEU A 11 -1.89 16.98 7.68
N ASP A 12 -2.94 17.13 6.86
CA ASP A 12 -3.37 18.43 6.40
C ASP A 12 -4.25 19.07 7.49
N ASN A 13 -3.88 20.27 7.96
CA ASN A 13 -4.65 21.06 8.91
C ASN A 13 -5.00 22.44 8.30
N ALA A 14 -5.78 23.25 9.04
CA ALA A 14 -6.20 24.58 8.58
C ALA A 14 -5.04 25.59 8.39
N GLY A 15 -3.90 25.37 9.05
CA GLY A 15 -2.66 26.14 8.92
C GLY A 15 -1.63 25.54 7.95
N GLY A 16 -1.95 24.44 7.27
CA GLY A 16 -1.07 23.76 6.32
C GLY A 16 -0.71 22.32 6.71
N PRO A 17 0.19 21.68 5.95
CA PRO A 17 0.58 20.31 6.22
C PRO A 17 1.58 20.21 7.37
N VAL A 18 1.39 19.20 8.21
CA VAL A 18 2.27 18.89 9.34
C VAL A 18 2.83 17.48 9.17
N GLU A 19 4.14 17.37 9.28
CA GLU A 19 4.82 16.08 9.32
C GLU A 19 4.66 15.41 10.68
N ILE A 20 4.35 14.12 10.64
CA ILE A 20 4.14 13.30 11.82
C ILE A 20 5.25 12.24 11.86
N SER A 21 5.82 12.02 13.03
CA SER A 21 6.86 10.99 13.22
C SER A 21 6.34 9.62 12.75
N PRO A 22 7.23 8.70 12.32
CA PRO A 22 6.81 7.36 11.86
C PRO A 22 5.86 6.67 12.86
N ARG A 23 6.23 6.62 14.14
CA ARG A 23 5.43 5.95 15.17
C ARG A 23 4.05 6.57 15.35
N HIS A 24 3.97 7.91 15.33
CA HIS A 24 2.70 8.62 15.42
C HIS A 24 1.83 8.39 14.18
N ALA A 25 2.43 8.34 12.99
CA ALA A 25 1.72 8.06 11.75
C ALA A 25 1.14 6.63 11.76
N GLU A 26 1.88 5.65 12.27
CA GLU A 26 1.39 4.28 12.46
C GLU A 26 0.19 4.24 13.42
N ILE A 27 0.30 4.87 14.60
CA ILE A 27 -0.80 4.92 15.57
C ILE A 27 -2.05 5.55 14.95
N LEU A 28 -1.92 6.73 14.32
CA LEU A 28 -3.04 7.42 13.70
C LEU A 28 -3.65 6.60 12.56
N THR A 29 -2.83 5.92 11.76
CA THR A 29 -3.30 5.05 10.68
C THR A 29 -4.12 3.90 11.24
N LEU A 30 -3.61 3.20 12.26
CA LEU A 30 -4.31 2.08 12.90
C LEU A 30 -5.64 2.52 13.53
N LEU A 31 -5.66 3.67 14.20
CA LEU A 31 -6.88 4.19 14.81
C LEU A 31 -7.90 4.69 13.77
N ALA A 32 -7.45 5.30 12.67
CA ALA A 32 -8.32 5.71 11.57
C ALA A 32 -8.89 4.51 10.80
N TRP A 33 -8.14 3.41 10.71
CA TRP A 33 -8.60 2.14 10.14
C TRP A 33 -9.60 1.43 11.05
N ASN A 34 -9.41 1.49 12.37
CA ASN A 34 -10.26 0.83 13.36
C ASN A 34 -11.16 1.84 14.07
N ARG A 35 -12.23 2.27 13.38
CA ARG A 35 -13.11 3.36 13.84
C ARG A 35 -13.80 3.11 15.18
N ASP A 36 -14.06 1.85 15.54
CA ASP A 36 -14.65 1.50 16.83
C ASP A 36 -13.67 1.66 18.00
N GLY A 37 -12.39 1.77 17.68
CA GLY A 37 -11.28 1.90 18.61
C GLY A 37 -10.56 0.57 18.89
N LEU A 38 -9.40 0.69 19.52
CA LEU A 38 -8.54 -0.43 19.89
C LEU A 38 -8.22 -0.39 21.38
N SER A 39 -8.21 -1.55 22.04
CA SER A 39 -7.64 -1.65 23.39
C SER A 39 -6.14 -1.35 23.35
N ALA A 40 -5.55 -1.02 24.50
CA ALA A 40 -4.11 -0.80 24.60
C ALA A 40 -3.32 -2.03 24.14
N ASP A 41 -3.73 -3.23 24.58
CA ASP A 41 -3.08 -4.49 24.22
C ASP A 41 -3.17 -4.78 22.71
N ARG A 42 -4.35 -4.55 22.11
CA ARG A 42 -4.52 -4.79 20.67
C ARG A 42 -3.72 -3.80 19.85
N LEU A 43 -3.73 -2.52 20.22
CA LEU A 43 -2.95 -1.50 19.52
C LEU A 43 -1.45 -1.77 19.66
N SER A 44 -0.97 -2.21 20.83
CA SER A 44 0.45 -2.54 21.00
C SER A 44 0.89 -3.70 20.11
N LEU A 45 0.07 -4.76 20.00
CA LEU A 45 0.34 -5.91 19.12
C LEU A 45 0.38 -5.52 17.64
N LEU A 46 -0.44 -4.55 17.22
CA LEU A 46 -0.43 -4.06 15.84
C LEU A 46 0.79 -3.17 15.55
N LEU A 47 1.49 -2.67 16.57
CA LEU A 47 2.64 -1.78 16.44
C LEU A 47 3.99 -2.50 16.56
N THR A 48 4.08 -3.52 17.41
CA THR A 48 5.33 -4.25 17.69
C THR A 48 5.07 -5.52 18.49
N ASP A 49 5.93 -6.54 18.31
CA ASP A 49 5.91 -7.79 19.08
C ASP A 49 6.88 -7.76 20.30
N GLN A 50 7.38 -6.58 20.67
CA GLN A 50 8.34 -6.41 21.76
C GLN A 50 7.73 -6.57 23.16
N THR A 51 8.52 -7.05 24.11
CA THR A 51 8.19 -7.04 25.55
C THR A 51 7.97 -5.60 26.04
N ASN A 52 6.99 -5.38 26.91
CA ASN A 52 6.59 -4.05 27.44
C ASN A 52 5.96 -3.07 26.42
N ALA A 53 5.43 -3.58 25.30
CA ALA A 53 4.84 -2.74 24.25
C ALA A 53 3.71 -1.81 24.73
N VAL A 54 2.93 -2.21 25.74
CA VAL A 54 1.81 -1.41 26.28
C VAL A 54 2.28 -0.16 27.01
N ASP A 55 3.34 -0.25 27.82
CA ASP A 55 3.84 0.91 28.57
C ASP A 55 4.52 1.92 27.64
N ASN A 56 5.27 1.42 26.66
CA ASN A 56 5.81 2.24 25.58
C ASN A 56 4.69 2.93 24.79
N LEU A 57 3.62 2.20 24.46
CA LEU A 57 2.45 2.76 23.79
C LEU A 57 1.81 3.89 24.61
N ARG A 58 1.66 3.74 25.93
CA ARG A 58 1.09 4.79 26.78
C ARG A 58 1.95 6.06 26.75
N ALA A 59 3.27 5.92 26.82
CA ALA A 59 4.19 7.06 26.71
C ALA A 59 4.10 7.73 25.33
N GLU A 60 4.05 6.95 24.24
CA GLU A 60 3.85 7.49 22.90
C GLU A 60 2.48 8.17 22.74
N MET A 61 1.43 7.66 23.35
CA MET A 61 0.11 8.27 23.29
C MET A 61 0.08 9.66 23.95
N VAL A 62 0.79 9.83 25.07
CA VAL A 62 0.94 11.14 25.71
C VAL A 62 1.68 12.12 24.79
N ARG A 63 2.76 11.66 24.14
CA ARG A 63 3.50 12.47 23.15
C ARG A 63 2.64 12.85 21.95
N LEU A 64 1.91 11.88 21.39
CA LEU A 64 1.02 12.07 20.25
C LEU A 64 -0.06 13.11 20.56
N ARG A 65 -0.74 12.99 21.71
CA ARG A 65 -1.77 13.96 22.12
C ARG A 65 -1.23 15.38 22.19
N ARG A 66 -0.06 15.57 22.80
CA ARG A 66 0.59 16.89 22.86
C ARG A 66 0.90 17.45 21.47
N VAL A 67 1.38 16.61 20.54
CA VAL A 67 1.63 17.03 19.15
C VAL A 67 0.32 17.41 18.46
N LEU A 68 -0.75 16.64 18.64
CA LEU A 68 -2.06 16.94 18.05
C LEU A 68 -2.68 18.21 18.66
N GLU A 69 -2.58 18.43 19.96
CA GLU A 69 -3.04 19.67 20.60
C GLU A 69 -2.37 20.91 20.00
N GLN A 70 -1.08 20.84 19.69
CA GLN A 70 -0.31 21.94 19.13
C GLN A 70 -0.57 22.16 17.63
N THR A 71 -0.75 21.08 16.89
CA THR A 71 -0.74 21.12 15.42
C THR A 71 -2.12 20.93 14.81
N SER A 72 -2.98 20.14 15.43
CA SER A 72 -4.28 19.74 14.90
C SER A 72 -5.31 19.56 16.05
N PRO A 73 -5.66 20.63 16.78
CA PRO A 73 -6.43 20.54 18.04
C PRO A 73 -7.85 19.98 17.88
N ARG A 74 -8.34 19.79 16.65
CA ARG A 74 -9.62 19.13 16.35
C ARG A 74 -9.55 17.60 16.39
N ILE A 75 -8.35 17.03 16.37
CA ILE A 75 -8.15 15.57 16.39
C ILE A 75 -7.95 15.13 17.84
N GLY A 76 -9.02 14.64 18.45
CA GLY A 76 -9.00 14.03 19.78
C GLY A 76 -8.76 12.52 19.73
N ILE A 77 -8.16 11.96 20.79
CA ILE A 77 -7.98 10.50 20.96
C ILE A 77 -8.53 10.08 22.32
N ALA A 78 -9.65 9.36 22.33
CA ALA A 78 -10.21 8.73 23.53
C ALA A 78 -9.24 7.68 24.11
N SER A 79 -9.35 7.31 25.39
CA SER A 79 -8.37 6.41 26.03
C SER A 79 -8.85 4.97 26.25
N ARG A 80 -10.15 4.70 26.22
CA ARG A 80 -10.74 3.40 26.59
C ARG A 80 -12.02 3.12 25.79
N PRO A 81 -11.93 2.50 24.60
CA PRO A 81 -10.71 2.15 23.87
C PRO A 81 -9.99 3.40 23.30
N TYR A 82 -8.74 3.22 22.85
CA TYR A 82 -8.09 4.24 22.03
C TYR A 82 -8.85 4.40 20.72
N ARG A 83 -9.40 5.58 20.46
CA ARG A 83 -10.22 5.86 19.27
C ARG A 83 -10.09 7.33 18.88
N LEU A 84 -10.07 7.60 17.58
CA LEU A 84 -10.16 8.98 17.09
C LEU A 84 -11.57 9.52 17.33
N GLU A 85 -11.67 10.66 18.00
CA GLU A 85 -12.96 11.32 18.28
C GLU A 85 -13.49 12.06 17.06
N THR A 86 -12.60 12.40 16.14
CA THR A 86 -12.91 13.02 14.84
C THR A 86 -12.42 12.12 13.73
N SER A 87 -13.19 12.03 12.64
CA SER A 87 -12.78 11.25 11.46
C SER A 87 -11.50 11.84 10.85
N VAL A 88 -10.45 11.04 10.81
CA VAL A 88 -9.24 11.33 10.03
C VAL A 88 -9.28 10.45 8.79
N GLU A 89 -9.56 11.05 7.64
CA GLU A 89 -9.56 10.32 6.38
C GLU A 89 -8.13 9.99 5.94
N LEU A 90 -7.93 8.74 5.52
CA LEU A 90 -6.69 8.29 4.92
C LEU A 90 -6.80 8.34 3.39
N ASP A 91 -5.75 8.76 2.71
CA ASP A 91 -5.65 8.63 1.25
C ASP A 91 -5.84 7.18 0.77
N ALA A 92 -5.36 6.19 1.54
CA ALA A 92 -5.66 4.77 1.40
C ALA A 92 -7.16 4.46 1.30
N GLN A 93 -7.98 5.04 2.19
CA GLN A 93 -9.43 4.82 2.18
C GLN A 93 -10.08 5.43 0.93
N ARG A 94 -9.53 6.51 0.38
CA ARG A 94 -10.01 7.11 -0.87
C ARG A 94 -9.74 6.23 -2.08
N VAL A 95 -8.60 5.54 -2.11
CA VAL A 95 -8.30 4.53 -3.14
C VAL A 95 -9.32 3.41 -3.06
N LEU A 96 -9.52 2.81 -1.88
CA LEU A 96 -10.47 1.72 -1.69
C LEU A 96 -11.91 2.13 -2.06
N ALA A 97 -12.37 3.30 -1.63
CA ALA A 97 -13.69 3.80 -1.97
C ALA A 97 -13.85 4.04 -3.48
N SER A 98 -12.77 4.38 -4.19
CA SER A 98 -12.79 4.53 -5.64
C SER A 98 -12.88 3.16 -6.33
N LEU A 99 -12.19 2.15 -5.81
CA LEU A 99 -12.30 0.77 -6.28
C LEU A 99 -13.72 0.22 -6.08
N GLU A 100 -14.33 0.45 -4.92
CA GLU A 100 -15.70 -0.01 -4.62
C GLU A 100 -16.77 0.57 -5.56
N ARG A 101 -16.51 1.74 -6.15
CA ARG A 101 -17.40 2.37 -7.15
C ARG A 101 -17.03 2.02 -8.60
N GLY A 102 -16.06 1.13 -8.83
CA GLY A 102 -15.54 0.79 -10.15
C GLY A 102 -14.75 1.91 -10.83
N ALA A 103 -14.34 2.94 -10.08
CA ALA A 103 -13.60 4.09 -10.60
C ALA A 103 -12.09 3.77 -10.70
N HIS A 104 -11.74 2.70 -11.43
CA HIS A 104 -10.39 2.12 -11.49
C HIS A 104 -9.30 3.14 -11.85
N ARG A 105 -9.54 3.99 -12.85
CA ARG A 105 -8.56 5.02 -13.26
C ARG A 105 -8.31 6.05 -12.17
N VAL A 106 -9.36 6.45 -11.46
CA VAL A 106 -9.26 7.38 -10.32
C VAL A 106 -8.50 6.72 -9.17
N ALA A 107 -8.80 5.45 -8.88
CA ALA A 107 -8.12 4.69 -7.85
C ALA A 107 -6.61 4.55 -8.14
N LEU A 108 -6.23 4.14 -9.35
CA LEU A 108 -4.84 4.00 -9.75
C LEU A 108 -4.10 5.34 -9.71
N GLY A 109 -4.70 6.41 -10.24
CA GLY A 109 -4.10 7.75 -10.20
C GLY A 109 -3.95 8.33 -8.77
N ALA A 110 -4.77 7.88 -7.81
CA ALA A 110 -4.67 8.25 -6.41
C ALA A 110 -3.69 7.36 -5.62
N TYR A 111 -3.37 6.16 -6.11
CA TYR A 111 -2.42 5.25 -5.48
C TYR A 111 -0.98 5.67 -5.79
N ARG A 112 -0.35 6.39 -4.85
CA ARG A 112 1.03 6.90 -4.99
C ARG A 112 2.09 5.90 -4.50
N GLY A 113 1.73 4.63 -4.39
CA GLY A 113 2.55 3.57 -3.81
C GLY A 113 2.07 3.12 -2.43
N PRO A 114 2.81 2.24 -1.76
CA PRO A 114 2.34 1.59 -0.55
C PRO A 114 2.10 2.54 0.62
N VAL A 115 1.23 2.15 1.56
CA VAL A 115 0.99 2.89 2.81
C VAL A 115 2.20 2.76 3.73
N LEU A 116 2.81 3.89 4.11
CA LEU A 116 3.95 3.96 5.04
C LEU A 116 5.05 2.94 4.71
N PRO A 117 5.63 2.93 3.48
CA PRO A 117 6.52 1.90 2.95
C PRO A 117 7.63 1.42 3.90
N SER A 118 8.20 2.32 4.71
CA SER A 118 9.29 2.02 5.65
C SER A 118 8.84 1.41 6.98
N SER A 119 7.54 1.42 7.28
CA SER A 119 7.00 0.83 8.52
C SER A 119 6.97 -0.69 8.42
N THR A 120 7.44 -1.33 9.49
CA THR A 120 7.39 -2.78 9.73
C THR A 120 6.35 -3.17 10.78
N ALA A 121 5.55 -2.22 11.26
CA ALA A 121 4.51 -2.49 12.26
C ALA A 121 3.51 -3.52 11.71
N PRO A 122 3.19 -4.61 12.44
CA PRO A 122 2.35 -5.70 11.94
C PRO A 122 1.02 -5.25 11.34
N GLY A 123 0.32 -4.32 12.00
CA GLY A 123 -0.96 -3.81 11.52
C GLY A 123 -0.84 -2.94 10.26
N ILE A 124 0.28 -2.23 10.08
CA ILE A 124 0.52 -1.43 8.87
C ILE A 124 0.87 -2.33 7.69
N VAL A 125 1.66 -3.39 7.92
CA VAL A 125 1.94 -4.42 6.92
C VAL A 125 0.64 -5.09 6.47
N GLN A 126 -0.25 -5.42 7.41
CA GLN A 126 -1.57 -5.99 7.10
C GLN A 126 -2.42 -5.04 6.25
N ILE A 127 -2.56 -3.78 6.65
CA ILE A 127 -3.31 -2.76 5.89
C ILE A 127 -2.75 -2.60 4.47
N ARG A 128 -1.42 -2.55 4.33
CA ARG A 128 -0.74 -2.43 3.04
C ARG A 128 -1.03 -3.63 2.14
N ALA A 129 -0.93 -4.85 2.69
CA ALA A 129 -1.24 -6.07 1.96
C ALA A 129 -2.70 -6.12 1.52
N GLU A 130 -3.63 -5.69 2.38
CA GLU A 130 -5.06 -5.61 2.06
C GLU A 130 -5.32 -4.65 0.88
N ILE A 131 -4.76 -3.44 0.94
CA ILE A 131 -4.93 -2.44 -0.13
C ILE A 131 -4.32 -2.93 -1.44
N SER A 132 -3.10 -3.46 -1.39
CA SER A 132 -2.40 -4.00 -2.56
C SER A 132 -3.20 -5.13 -3.22
N ALA A 133 -3.68 -6.09 -2.42
CA ALA A 133 -4.49 -7.20 -2.92
C ALA A 133 -5.80 -6.72 -3.56
N ARG A 134 -6.51 -5.78 -2.94
CA ARG A 134 -7.75 -5.21 -3.48
C ARG A 134 -7.52 -4.43 -4.77
N LEU A 135 -6.46 -3.62 -4.83
CA LEU A 135 -6.09 -2.88 -6.04
C LEU A 135 -5.77 -3.85 -7.17
N ARG A 136 -4.90 -4.84 -6.91
CA ARG A 136 -4.51 -5.87 -7.88
C ARG A 136 -5.72 -6.61 -8.46
N GLN A 137 -6.60 -7.09 -7.59
CA GLN A 137 -7.78 -7.86 -7.99
C GLN A 137 -8.75 -7.02 -8.83
N ALA A 138 -8.98 -5.76 -8.44
CA ALA A 138 -9.81 -4.85 -9.23
C ALA A 138 -9.19 -4.55 -10.61
N MET A 139 -7.87 -4.40 -10.70
CA MET A 139 -7.20 -4.21 -11.99
C MET A 139 -7.34 -5.45 -12.89
N LEU A 140 -7.10 -6.64 -12.36
CA LEU A 140 -7.21 -7.89 -13.13
C LEU A 140 -8.64 -8.18 -13.61
N SER A 141 -9.64 -7.85 -12.80
CA SER A 141 -11.03 -8.20 -13.07
C SER A 141 -11.71 -7.23 -14.05
N ASP A 142 -11.52 -5.92 -13.83
CA ASP A 142 -12.43 -4.90 -14.40
C ASP A 142 -11.70 -3.76 -15.13
N ALA A 143 -10.36 -3.73 -15.15
CA ALA A 143 -9.64 -2.67 -15.84
C ALA A 143 -9.58 -2.88 -17.36
N SER A 144 -9.67 -1.78 -18.11
CA SER A 144 -9.35 -1.79 -19.54
C SER A 144 -7.89 -2.21 -19.78
N ALA A 145 -7.60 -2.78 -20.96
CA ALA A 145 -6.24 -3.19 -21.34
C ALA A 145 -5.18 -2.09 -21.15
N GLU A 146 -5.54 -0.83 -21.40
CA GLU A 146 -4.62 0.30 -21.23
C GLU A 146 -4.31 0.59 -19.76
N LEU A 147 -5.34 0.56 -18.92
CA LEU A 147 -5.21 0.81 -17.48
C LEU A 147 -4.50 -0.35 -16.78
N LEU A 148 -4.78 -1.60 -17.17
CA LEU A 148 -4.06 -2.76 -16.66
C LEU A 148 -2.57 -2.67 -17.01
N LEU A 149 -2.22 -2.21 -18.22
CA LEU A 149 -0.83 -2.02 -18.63
C LEU A 149 -0.16 -0.86 -17.89
N GLU A 150 -0.90 0.19 -17.54
CA GLU A 150 -0.42 1.26 -16.66
C GLU A 150 -0.10 0.72 -15.26
N TYR A 151 -1.02 -0.04 -14.68
CA TYR A 151 -0.81 -0.72 -13.40
C TYR A 151 0.39 -1.66 -13.43
N ALA A 152 0.52 -2.51 -14.46
CA ALA A 152 1.62 -3.45 -14.63
C ALA A 152 3.01 -2.78 -14.59
N ARG A 153 3.10 -1.51 -15.01
CA ARG A 153 4.34 -0.73 -15.04
C ARG A 153 4.68 -0.05 -13.71
N THR A 154 3.77 -0.04 -12.76
CA THR A 154 4.06 0.47 -11.41
C THR A 154 5.03 -0.46 -10.70
N ASP A 155 5.80 0.07 -9.74
CA ASP A 155 6.71 -0.73 -8.91
C ASP A 155 5.97 -1.86 -8.17
N GLU A 156 4.70 -1.64 -7.82
CA GLU A 156 3.81 -2.60 -7.16
C GLU A 156 3.62 -3.89 -7.98
N ALA A 157 3.38 -3.77 -9.29
CA ALA A 157 3.05 -4.90 -10.16
C ALA A 157 4.18 -5.27 -11.12
N THR A 158 5.34 -4.62 -11.00
CA THR A 158 6.41 -4.73 -12.00
C THR A 158 6.92 -6.17 -12.15
N TYR A 159 6.84 -6.98 -11.08
CA TYR A 159 7.21 -8.39 -11.04
C TYR A 159 6.01 -9.36 -11.02
N ASP A 160 4.80 -8.85 -11.23
CA ASP A 160 3.58 -9.66 -11.21
C ASP A 160 3.32 -10.32 -12.57
N ALA A 161 3.84 -11.54 -12.75
CA ALA A 161 3.71 -12.28 -14.00
C ALA A 161 2.24 -12.49 -14.43
N GLU A 162 1.30 -12.62 -13.49
CA GLU A 162 -0.12 -12.79 -13.81
C GLU A 162 -0.70 -11.52 -14.44
N VAL A 163 -0.39 -10.35 -13.87
CA VAL A 163 -0.80 -9.05 -14.40
C VAL A 163 -0.24 -8.83 -15.81
N TRP A 164 1.02 -9.18 -16.04
CA TRP A 164 1.63 -9.06 -17.37
C TRP A 164 1.03 -10.06 -18.38
N ARG A 165 0.66 -11.28 -17.97
CA ARG A 165 -0.06 -12.23 -18.85
C ARG A 165 -1.45 -11.73 -19.20
N ALA A 166 -2.20 -11.21 -18.24
CA ALA A 166 -3.51 -10.61 -18.46
C ALA A 166 -3.41 -9.41 -19.43
N CYS A 167 -2.36 -8.58 -19.32
CA CYS A 167 -2.10 -7.54 -20.33
C CYS A 167 -1.95 -8.13 -21.74
N LEU A 168 -1.22 -9.24 -21.89
CA LEU A 168 -1.00 -9.87 -23.18
C LEU A 168 -2.28 -10.46 -23.76
N GLU A 169 -3.16 -11.01 -22.93
CA GLU A 169 -4.45 -11.56 -23.34
C GLU A 169 -5.42 -10.47 -23.81
N LEU A 170 -5.48 -9.34 -23.11
CA LEU A 170 -6.37 -8.23 -23.44
C LEU A 170 -5.89 -7.37 -24.61
N LEU A 171 -4.59 -7.34 -24.91
CA LEU A 171 -4.05 -6.53 -26.00
C LEU A 171 -4.38 -7.14 -27.37
N PRO A 172 -4.88 -6.34 -28.35
CA PRO A 172 -5.13 -6.81 -29.71
C PRO A 172 -3.87 -7.44 -30.34
N ALA A 173 -4.03 -8.50 -31.14
CA ALA A 173 -2.92 -9.30 -31.67
C ALA A 173 -1.84 -8.48 -32.42
N ARG A 174 -2.22 -7.38 -33.08
CA ARG A 174 -1.32 -6.48 -33.83
C ARG A 174 -0.86 -5.25 -33.03
N SER A 175 -1.13 -5.20 -31.73
CA SER A 175 -0.74 -4.06 -30.90
C SER A 175 0.79 -4.01 -30.75
N PRO A 176 1.43 -2.86 -31.02
CA PRO A 176 2.88 -2.70 -30.82
C PRO A 176 3.27 -2.83 -29.34
N LYS A 177 2.34 -2.60 -28.40
CA LYS A 177 2.56 -2.74 -26.96
C LYS A 177 2.90 -4.19 -26.56
N ARG A 178 2.44 -5.20 -27.34
CA ARG A 178 2.67 -6.64 -27.04
C ARG A 178 4.15 -7.00 -26.95
N ALA A 179 4.99 -6.43 -27.81
CA ALA A 179 6.42 -6.71 -27.80
C ALA A 179 7.07 -6.37 -26.46
N SER A 180 6.68 -5.24 -25.86
CA SER A 180 7.18 -4.84 -24.53
C SER A 180 6.66 -5.72 -23.40
N VAL A 181 5.39 -6.16 -23.46
CA VAL A 181 4.79 -7.08 -22.49
C VAL A 181 5.49 -8.44 -22.51
N VAL A 182 5.72 -9.01 -23.70
CA VAL A 182 6.43 -10.29 -23.85
C VAL A 182 7.87 -10.19 -23.32
N ALA A 183 8.59 -9.11 -23.67
CA ALA A 183 9.95 -8.90 -23.17
C ALA A 183 9.99 -8.80 -21.64
N ARG A 184 8.97 -8.20 -21.00
CA ARG A 184 8.89 -8.10 -19.55
C ARG A 184 8.57 -9.45 -18.90
N LEU A 185 7.64 -10.23 -19.46
CA LEU A 185 7.32 -11.58 -18.99
C LEU A 185 8.55 -12.49 -19.02
N ASN A 186 9.27 -12.52 -20.14
CA ASN A 186 10.49 -13.31 -20.26
C ASN A 186 11.50 -12.93 -19.17
N ARG A 187 11.68 -11.62 -18.91
CA ARG A 187 12.58 -11.16 -17.84
C ARG A 187 12.14 -11.65 -16.46
N ILE A 188 10.85 -11.55 -16.13
CA ILE A 188 10.32 -12.03 -14.85
C ILE A 188 10.54 -13.54 -14.71
N GLU A 189 10.29 -14.30 -15.78
CA GLU A 189 10.51 -15.75 -15.81
C GLU A 189 12.00 -16.12 -15.67
N ASP A 190 12.90 -15.37 -16.31
CA ASP A 190 14.34 -15.56 -16.18
C ASP A 190 14.84 -15.25 -14.76
N GLU A 191 14.34 -14.19 -14.13
CA GLU A 191 14.69 -13.83 -12.74
C GLU A 191 14.11 -14.80 -11.69
N LEU A 192 12.96 -15.43 -11.99
CA LEU A 192 12.32 -16.43 -11.13
C LEU A 192 12.85 -17.85 -11.35
N ARG A 193 13.64 -18.09 -12.41
CA ARG A 193 14.33 -19.37 -12.58
C ARG A 193 15.40 -19.47 -11.49
N PRO A 194 15.33 -20.48 -10.60
CA PRO A 194 16.43 -20.71 -9.68
C PRO A 194 17.69 -21.00 -10.50
N ASP A 195 18.80 -20.32 -10.18
CA ASP A 195 20.12 -20.57 -10.77
C ASP A 195 20.43 -22.07 -10.71
N GLY A 196 20.32 -22.77 -11.86
CA GLY A 196 20.48 -24.23 -11.90
C GLY A 196 19.87 -24.99 -13.08
N SER A 197 19.12 -24.35 -13.99
CA SER A 197 18.70 -24.99 -15.25
C SER A 197 19.39 -24.31 -16.43
N ALA A 198 20.63 -24.73 -16.71
CA ALA A 198 21.26 -24.48 -18.00
C ALA A 198 20.34 -25.02 -19.11
N ALA A 199 19.84 -24.13 -19.96
CA ALA A 199 19.16 -24.53 -21.19
C ALA A 199 20.15 -25.35 -22.05
N PRO A 200 19.76 -26.50 -22.63
CA PRO A 200 20.65 -27.23 -23.51
C PRO A 200 21.01 -26.33 -24.70
N ALA A 201 22.32 -26.22 -24.98
CA ALA A 201 22.86 -25.48 -26.09
C ALA A 201 22.10 -25.85 -27.38
N ARG A 202 21.58 -24.84 -28.09
CA ARG A 202 21.02 -25.03 -29.42
C ARG A 202 22.14 -25.55 -30.31
N ASN A 203 22.10 -26.85 -30.59
CA ASN A 203 23.01 -27.50 -31.51
C ASN A 203 22.68 -26.99 -32.92
N ILE A 204 23.53 -26.12 -33.47
CA ILE A 204 23.47 -25.71 -34.87
C ILE A 204 24.16 -26.83 -35.66
N PRO A 205 23.48 -27.57 -36.55
CA PRO A 205 24.14 -28.55 -37.39
C PRO A 205 25.03 -27.82 -38.41
N GLN A 206 26.34 -28.10 -38.38
CA GLN A 206 27.25 -27.73 -39.44
C GLN A 206 26.95 -28.58 -40.68
N ARG A 207 26.58 -27.93 -41.78
CA ARG A 207 26.73 -28.44 -43.14
C ARG A 207 27.16 -27.29 -44.04
#